data_AF-A0AAE1U6Y2-F1
#
_entry.id   AF-A0AAE1U6Y2-F1
#
_cell.length_a   1.000
_cell.length_b   1.000
_cell.length_c   1.000
_cell.angle_alpha   90.00
_cell.angle_beta   90.00
_cell.angle_gamma   90.00
#
_symmetry.space_group_name_H-M   'P 1'
#
loop_
_entity.id
_entity.type
_entity.pdbx_description
1 polymer ?
#
loop_
_entity_poly.entity_id
_entity_poly.type
_entity_poly.pdbx_seq_one_letter_code
_entity_poly.pdbx_strand_id
1 'polypeptide(L)' 'MPRGMLEVIATKQNFYRVANFPNVIGLIDGSHIPIAAPSLNEDIYVNRKNFHSLNIQAVCDANQIFLDFCN' A
#
# COMPACT_ATOMS: atom_id res chain seq x y z
N MET A 1 0.57 -9.72 -3.61
CA MET A 1 1.82 -9.75 -4.41
C MET A 1 1.78 -10.84 -5.48
N PRO A 2 2.48 -10.72 -6.62
CA PRO A 2 2.58 -11.80 -7.62
C PRO A 2 3.25 -13.04 -7.01
N ARG A 3 2.61 -14.20 -7.16
CA ARG A 3 2.96 -15.46 -6.48
C ARG A 3 3.73 -16.45 -7.35
N GLY A 4 3.86 -16.18 -8.65
CA GLY A 4 4.56 -17.05 -9.60
C GLY A 4 5.30 -16.28 -10.69
N MET A 5 6.22 -16.97 -11.38
CA MET A 5 7.08 -16.36 -12.40
C MET A 5 6.28 -15.70 -13.54
N LEU A 6 5.19 -16.32 -13.99
CA LEU A 6 4.32 -15.78 -15.03
C LEU A 6 3.66 -14.46 -14.57
N GLU A 7 3.19 -14.40 -13.33
CA GLU A 7 2.60 -13.19 -12.75
C GLU A 7 3.64 -12.08 -12.59
N VAL A 8 4.87 -12.43 -12.19
CA VAL A 8 5.99 -11.47 -12.09
C VAL A 8 6.31 -10.86 -13.45
N ILE A 9 6.44 -11.68 -14.49
CA ILE A 9 6.72 -11.21 -15.86
C ILE A 9 5.60 -10.29 -16.35
N ALA A 10 4.34 -10.70 -16.20
CA ALA A 10 3.19 -9.91 -16.60
C ALA A 10 3.11 -8.57 -15.85
N THR A 11 3.36 -8.58 -14.53
CA THR A 11 3.33 -7.37 -13.70
C THR A 11 4.40 -6.37 -14.14
N LYS A 12 5.63 -6.84 -14.39
CA LYS A 12 6.73 -6.00 -14.89
C LYS A 12 6.37 -5.34 -16.23
N GLN A 13 5.81 -6.10 -17.17
CA GLN A 13 5.39 -5.59 -18.47
C GLN A 13 4.27 -4.54 -18.32
N ASN A 14 3.30 -4.79 -17.45
CA ASN A 14 2.18 -3.88 -17.22
C ASN A 14 2.66 -2.54 -16.63
N PHE A 15 3.52 -2.56 -15.62
CA PHE A 15 4.07 -1.32 -15.06
C PHE A 15 4.97 -0.58 -16.04
N TYR A 16 5.79 -1.30 -16.82
CA TYR A 16 6.62 -0.69 -17.85
C TYR A 16 5.76 0.05 -18.89
N ARG A 17 4.63 -0.53 -19.30
CA ARG A 17 3.68 0.13 -20.22
C ARG A 17 3.06 1.41 -19.66
N VAL A 18 2.87 1.51 -18.34
CA VAL A 18 2.25 2.68 -17.69
C VAL A 18 3.24 3.84 -17.52
N ALA A 19 4.47 3.54 -17.07
CA ALA A 19 5.41 4.58 -16.61
C ALA A 19 6.82 4.48 -17.19
N ASN A 20 7.09 3.52 -18.10
CA ASN A 20 8.42 3.19 -18.63
C ASN A 20 9.47 2.90 -17.54
N PHE A 21 9.04 2.54 -16.32
CA PHE A 21 9.93 2.17 -15.23
C PHE A 21 10.10 0.65 -15.21
N PRO A 22 11.33 0.13 -15.39
CA PRO A 22 11.55 -1.30 -15.56
C PRO A 22 11.42 -2.06 -14.24
N ASN A 23 11.06 -3.34 -14.34
CA ASN A 23 11.12 -4.33 -13.26
C ASN A 23 10.25 -4.07 -12.01
N VAL A 24 9.23 -3.20 -12.09
CA VAL A 24 8.27 -3.03 -10.99
C VAL A 24 7.39 -4.26 -10.84
N ILE A 25 7.19 -4.71 -9.60
CA ILE A 25 6.33 -5.86 -9.23
C ILE A 25 5.16 -5.46 -8.33
N GLY A 26 5.05 -4.18 -7.98
CA GLY A 26 4.01 -3.58 -7.16
C GLY A 26 4.40 -2.15 -6.78
N LEU A 27 3.41 -1.33 -6.44
CA LEU A 27 3.60 -0.02 -5.82
C LEU A 27 3.15 -0.09 -4.37
N ILE A 28 3.89 0.54 -3.46
CA ILE A 28 3.60 0.53 -2.03
C ILE A 28 3.41 1.96 -1.53
N ASP A 29 2.37 2.17 -0.73
CA ASP A 29 2.13 3.46 -0.08
C ASP A 29 1.48 3.28 1.30
N GLY A 30 1.69 4.26 2.17
CA GLY A 30 1.12 4.33 3.52
C GLY A 30 0.00 5.38 3.59
N SER A 31 -1.12 5.01 4.17
CA SER A 31 -2.28 5.87 4.35
C SER A 31 -2.77 5.87 5.79
N HIS A 32 -3.02 7.06 6.33
CA HIS A 32 -3.65 7.23 7.63
C HIS A 32 -5.15 7.11 7.51
N ILE A 33 -5.73 6.04 8.05
CA ILE A 33 -7.17 5.81 8.11
C ILE A 33 -7.68 6.40 9.43
N PRO A 34 -8.57 7.42 9.41
CA PRO A 34 -9.12 8.00 10.63
C PRO A 34 -9.84 6.95 11.48
N ILE A 35 -9.65 7.01 12.78
CA ILE A 35 -10.37 6.18 13.76
C ILE A 35 -10.98 7.05 14.85
N ALA A 36 -11.94 6.51 15.58
CA ALA A 36 -12.33 7.09 16.86
C ALA A 36 -11.15 6.98 17.84
N ALA A 37 -11.00 7.98 18.72
CA ALA A 37 -9.98 7.95 19.76
C ALA A 37 -10.13 6.67 20.60
N PRO A 38 -9.11 5.80 20.64
CA PRO A 38 -9.16 4.62 21.49
C PRO A 38 -9.02 5.03 22.96
N SER A 39 -9.58 4.23 23.87
CA SER A 39 -9.52 4.51 25.31
C SER A 39 -8.20 4.10 25.97
N LEU A 40 -7.43 3.23 25.31
CA LEU A 40 -6.15 2.69 25.81
C LEU A 40 -5.03 3.13 24.88
N ASN A 41 -3.96 3.68 25.46
CA ASN A 41 -2.78 4.17 24.73
C ASN A 41 -3.18 5.09 23.56
N GLU A 42 -4.12 6.00 23.80
CA GLU A 42 -4.70 6.90 22.79
C GLU A 42 -3.63 7.68 22.00
N ASP A 43 -2.58 8.06 22.70
CA ASP A 43 -1.47 8.89 22.24
C ASP A 43 -0.70 8.23 21.08
N ILE A 44 -0.62 6.89 21.06
CA ILE A 44 0.09 6.16 19.99
C ILE A 44 -0.66 6.19 18.65
N TYR A 45 -1.95 6.58 18.66
CA TYR A 45 -2.78 6.70 17.46
C TYR A 45 -2.85 8.13 16.94
N VAL A 46 -2.27 9.11 17.64
CA VAL A 46 -2.21 10.50 17.18
C VAL A 46 -1.12 10.62 16.11
N ASN A 47 -1.52 10.96 14.88
CA ASN A 47 -0.58 11.14 13.78
C ASN A 47 0.05 12.54 13.75
N ARG A 48 0.98 12.76 12.80
CA ARG A 48 1.63 14.07 12.58
C ARG A 48 0.69 15.23 12.23
N LYS A 49 -0.56 14.94 11.85
CA LYS A 49 -1.61 15.91 11.52
C LYS A 49 -2.56 16.14 12.71
N ASN A 50 -2.20 15.66 13.90
CA ASN A 50 -2.94 15.82 15.15
C ASN A 50 -4.37 15.25 15.12
N PHE A 51 -4.56 14.08 14.52
CA PHE A 51 -5.81 13.31 14.64
C PHE A 51 -5.53 11.81 14.80
N HIS A 52 -6.50 11.07 15.34
CA HIS A 52 -6.40 9.62 15.55
C HIS A 52 -6.51 8.86 14.25
N SER A 53 -5.52 8.01 13.97
CA SER A 53 -5.53 7.19 12.77
C SER A 53 -4.72 5.92 12.92
N LEU A 54 -5.09 4.90 12.15
CA LEU A 54 -4.22 3.76 11.87
C LEU A 54 -3.38 4.07 10.63
N ASN A 55 -2.07 3.87 10.72
CA ASN A 55 -1.23 3.87 9.54
C ASN A 55 -1.35 2.49 8.87
N ILE A 56 -1.89 2.44 7.66
CA ILE A 56 -2.02 1.22 6.87
C ILE A 56 -1.12 1.35 5.66
N GLN A 57 -0.34 0.32 5.37
CA GLN A 57 0.41 0.23 4.13
C GLN A 57 -0.28 -0.75 3.18
N ALA A 58 -0.40 -0.37 1.92
CA ALA A 58 -1.03 -1.19 0.90
C ALA A 58 -0.10 -1.33 -0.30
N VAL A 59 -0.19 -2.47 -0.98
CA VAL A 59 0.49 -2.72 -2.25
C VAL A 59 -0.55 -2.83 -3.35
N CYS A 60 -0.32 -2.20 -4.50
CA CYS A 60 -1.19 -2.33 -5.67
C CYS A 60 -0.44 -2.73 -6.95
N ASP A 61 -1.18 -3.27 -7.92
CA ASP A 61 -0.69 -3.56 -9.27
C ASP A 61 -0.85 -2.36 -10.22
N ALA A 62 -0.41 -2.53 -11.48
CA ALA A 62 -0.51 -1.50 -12.51
C ALA A 62 -1.96 -1.19 -12.95
N ASN A 63 -2.93 -2.03 -12.56
CA ASN A 63 -4.36 -1.82 -12.79
C ASN A 63 -5.03 -1.15 -11.59
N GLN A 64 -4.24 -0.67 -10.61
CA GLN A 64 -4.72 -0.01 -9.39
C GLN A 64 -5.52 -0.95 -8.48
N ILE A 65 -5.28 -2.26 -8.58
CA ILE A 65 -5.89 -3.26 -7.70
C ILE A 65 -5.01 -3.50 -6.50
N PHE A 66 -5.58 -3.42 -5.29
CA PHE A 66 -4.87 -3.78 -4.07
C PHE A 66 -4.54 -5.28 -4.05
N LEU A 67 -3.27 -5.57 -3.79
CA LEU A 67 -2.70 -6.91 -3.77
C LEU A 67 -2.39 -7.41 -2.36
N ASP A 68 -2.13 -6.49 -1.43
CA ASP A 68 -1.75 -6.79 -0.06
C ASP A 68 -1.94 -5.56 0.84
N PHE A 69 -2.09 -5.81 2.14
CA PHE A 69 -2.20 -4.77 3.18
C PHE A 69 -1.41 -5.19 4.42
N CYS A 70 -0.71 -4.25 5.03
CA CYS A 70 -0.06 -4.42 6.32
C CYS A 70 -0.33 -3.21 7.23
N ASN A 71 -0.20 -3.44 8.54
CA ASN A 71 -0.23 -2.45 9.60
C ASN A 71 1.06 -2.62 10.42
#